data_AF-A0A6A5E293-F1
#
_entry.id   AF-A0A6A5E293-F1
#
_cell.length_a   1.000
_cell.length_b   1.000
_cell.length_c   1.000
_cell.angle_alpha   90.00
_cell.angle_beta   90.00
_cell.angle_gamma   90.00
#
_symmetry.space_group_name_H-M   'P 1'
#
loop_
_entity.id
_entity.type
_entity.pdbx_description
1 polymer ?
#
loop_
_entity_poly.entity_id
_entity_poly.type
_entity_poly.pdbx_seq_one_letter_code
_entity_poly.pdbx_strand_id
1 'polypeptide(L)'
;MGVMVRETLKVGNMSILNQEFGESVYEPGSAFVMAKFDGILGMAYPSLAEIVGNPVFDNMLAQRTVDEPVFSFFLSSVAVQGVSSFCPRGCQAIVDTGTSLIAGPTTDILKLQQLIGATPSNIDEVKQNFIV
;
A
#
# COMPACT_ATOMS: atom_id res chain seq x y z
N MET A 1 -20.24 -4.23 -7.36
CA MET A 1 -20.68 -3.54 -8.59
C MET A 1 -20.50 -2.05 -8.36
N GLY A 2 -20.03 -1.31 -9.35
CA GLY A 2 -19.77 0.11 -9.21
C GLY A 2 -19.93 0.85 -10.54
N VAL A 3 -19.77 2.17 -10.48
CA VAL A 3 -19.78 3.06 -11.65
C VAL A 3 -18.48 3.85 -11.70
N MET A 4 -18.05 4.20 -12.91
CA MET A 4 -16.85 5.02 -13.10
C MET A 4 -17.20 6.50 -13.04
N VAL A 5 -16.44 7.23 -12.24
CA VAL A 5 -16.59 8.68 -12.06
C VAL A 5 -15.24 9.35 -12.27
N ARG A 6 -15.28 10.60 -12.75
CA ARG A 6 -14.11 11.46 -12.91
C ARG A 6 -14.36 12.77 -12.18
N GLU A 7 -13.49 13.13 -11.25
CA GLU A 7 -13.61 14.35 -10.45
C GLU A 7 -12.23 14.84 -9.95
N THR A 8 -12.18 16.01 -9.34
CA THR A 8 -11.01 16.51 -8.61
C THR A 8 -10.86 15.78 -7.27
N LEU A 9 -9.76 15.05 -7.11
CA LEU A 9 -9.38 14.45 -5.84
C LEU A 9 -8.53 15.43 -5.03
N LYS A 10 -8.79 15.56 -3.73
CA LYS A 10 -7.94 16.32 -2.81
C LYS A 10 -7.25 15.41 -1.81
N VAL A 11 -5.92 15.52 -1.72
CA VAL A 11 -5.10 14.81 -0.73
C VAL A 11 -4.28 15.84 0.03
N GLY A 12 -4.65 16.10 1.29
CA GLY A 12 -4.08 17.20 2.07
C GLY A 12 -4.34 18.56 1.40
N ASN A 13 -3.27 19.28 1.08
CA ASN A 13 -3.31 20.55 0.35
C ASN A 13 -3.17 20.41 -1.17
N MET A 14 -2.96 19.19 -1.68
CA MET A 14 -2.83 18.92 -3.12
C MET A 14 -4.21 18.69 -3.74
N SER A 15 -4.40 19.17 -4.97
CA SER A 15 -5.58 18.90 -5.79
C SER A 15 -5.16 18.23 -7.10
N ILE A 16 -5.70 17.05 -7.35
CA ILE A 16 -5.44 16.22 -8.52
C ILE A 16 -6.67 16.30 -9.41
N LEU A 17 -6.54 16.97 -10.56
CA LEU A 17 -7.65 17.20 -11.47
C LEU A 17 -7.94 15.93 -12.28
N ASN A 18 -9.21 15.76 -12.65
CA ASN A 18 -9.66 14.70 -13.56
C ASN A 18 -9.26 13.27 -13.10
N GLN A 19 -9.21 13.03 -11.79
CA GLN A 19 -8.95 11.70 -11.27
C GLN A 19 -10.14 10.79 -11.55
N GLU A 20 -9.88 9.65 -12.17
CA GLU A 20 -10.86 8.60 -12.37
C GLU A 20 -10.84 7.64 -11.19
N PHE A 21 -12.01 7.30 -10.66
CA PHE A 21 -12.15 6.32 -9.59
C PHE A 21 -13.49 5.59 -9.70
N GLY A 22 -13.56 4.41 -9.09
CA GLY A 22 -14.77 3.61 -9.01
C GLY A 22 -15.63 4.05 -7.82
N GLU A 23 -16.86 4.45 -8.08
CA GLU A 23 -17.88 4.60 -7.06
C GLU A 23 -18.54 3.24 -6.83
N SER A 24 -18.38 2.71 -5.64
CA SER A 24 -18.94 1.42 -5.26
C SER A 24 -20.44 1.57 -4.99
N VAL A 25 -21.27 0.86 -5.76
CA VAL A 25 -22.74 0.85 -5.61
C VAL A 25 -23.20 -0.34 -4.78
N TYR A 26 -22.45 -1.42 -4.82
CA TYR A 26 -22.75 -2.64 -4.08
C TYR A 26 -21.49 -3.43 -3.76
N GLU A 27 -21.28 -3.66 -2.47
CA GLU A 27 -20.15 -4.40 -1.90
C GLU A 27 -20.67 -5.66 -1.19
N PRO A 28 -20.55 -6.85 -1.81
CA PRO A 28 -20.99 -8.08 -1.18
C PRO A 28 -20.04 -8.50 -0.04
N GLY A 29 -20.61 -9.08 1.02
CA GLY A 29 -19.86 -9.65 2.13
C GLY A 29 -19.71 -8.70 3.32
N SER A 30 -18.90 -9.12 4.31
CA SER A 30 -18.72 -8.39 5.57
C SER A 30 -17.40 -7.62 5.67
N ALA A 31 -16.51 -7.73 4.68
CA ALA A 31 -15.17 -7.13 4.72
C ALA A 31 -15.23 -5.61 4.92
N PHE A 32 -16.03 -4.90 4.12
CA PHE A 32 -16.22 -3.45 4.24
C PHE A 32 -17.18 -3.05 5.35
N VAL A 33 -18.08 -3.94 5.80
CA VAL A 33 -18.95 -3.69 6.96
C VAL A 33 -18.15 -3.62 8.27
N MET A 34 -17.11 -4.43 8.39
CA MET A 34 -16.23 -4.44 9.56
C MET A 34 -15.03 -3.50 9.41
N ALA A 35 -14.81 -2.95 8.22
CA ALA A 35 -13.75 -2.00 7.98
C ALA A 35 -14.02 -0.70 8.75
N LYS A 36 -12.95 -0.08 9.23
CA LYS A 36 -13.00 1.26 9.85
C LYS A 36 -12.77 2.38 8.83
N PHE A 37 -12.56 2.03 7.56
CA PHE A 37 -12.26 2.96 6.47
C PHE A 37 -13.42 2.96 5.46
N ASP A 38 -13.58 4.06 4.74
CA ASP A 38 -14.69 4.27 3.81
C ASP A 38 -14.37 3.86 2.35
N GLY A 39 -13.09 3.71 2.02
CA GLY A 39 -12.65 3.31 0.68
C GLY A 39 -11.16 3.01 0.61
N ILE A 40 -10.72 2.63 -0.59
CA ILE A 40 -9.32 2.27 -0.88
C ILE A 40 -8.78 3.22 -1.93
N LEU A 41 -7.57 3.73 -1.70
CA LEU A 41 -6.82 4.53 -2.67
C LEU A 41 -5.63 3.71 -3.17
N GLY A 42 -5.72 3.26 -4.42
CA GLY A 42 -4.67 2.45 -5.06
C GLY A 42 -3.44 3.29 -5.40
N MET A 43 -2.27 2.79 -5.01
CA MET A 43 -0.95 3.43 -5.23
C MET A 43 0.01 2.57 -6.07
N ALA A 44 -0.52 1.52 -6.70
CA ALA A 44 0.25 0.63 -7.56
C ALA A 44 0.40 1.19 -8.98
N TYR A 45 1.28 0.56 -9.77
CA TYR A 45 1.52 0.93 -11.17
C TYR A 45 0.24 0.83 -12.03
N PRO A 46 0.12 1.64 -13.09
CA PRO A 46 -1.02 1.63 -14.01
C PRO A 46 -1.34 0.24 -14.60
N SER A 47 -0.32 -0.60 -14.81
CA SER A 47 -0.50 -1.95 -15.36
C SER A 47 -1.30 -2.90 -14.47
N LEU A 48 -1.46 -2.58 -13.18
CA LEU A 48 -2.24 -3.35 -12.21
C LEU A 48 -3.61 -2.71 -11.92
N ALA A 49 -3.91 -1.55 -12.50
CA ALA A 49 -5.20 -0.94 -12.36
C ALA A 49 -6.24 -1.75 -13.15
N GLU A 50 -7.22 -2.32 -12.45
CA GLU A 50 -8.37 -3.00 -13.08
C GLU A 50 -9.21 -2.02 -13.91
N ILE A 51 -9.19 -0.75 -13.52
CA ILE A 51 -9.92 0.35 -14.14
C ILE A 51 -9.03 1.05 -15.18
N VAL A 52 -9.63 1.39 -16.32
CA VAL A 52 -9.03 2.22 -17.37
C VAL A 52 -8.94 3.67 -16.86
N GLY A 53 -7.88 3.96 -16.11
CA GLY A 53 -7.58 5.30 -15.62
C GLY A 53 -6.20 5.33 -14.98
N ASN A 54 -5.53 6.49 -15.03
CA ASN A 54 -4.23 6.64 -14.37
C ASN A 54 -4.42 6.59 -12.84
N PRO A 55 -3.60 5.82 -12.11
CA PRO A 55 -3.56 5.87 -10.65
C PRO A 55 -3.29 7.28 -10.14
N VAL A 56 -3.63 7.52 -8.87
CA VAL A 56 -3.54 8.84 -8.25
C VAL A 56 -2.13 9.41 -8.32
N PHE A 57 -1.12 8.58 -8.01
CA PHE A 57 0.27 9.04 -7.99
C PHE A 57 0.78 9.39 -9.40
N ASP A 58 0.43 8.61 -10.43
CA ASP A 58 0.75 8.93 -11.82
C ASP A 58 0.16 10.30 -12.25
N ASN A 59 -1.09 10.59 -11.86
CA ASN A 59 -1.69 11.88 -12.12
C ASN A 59 -1.01 13.02 -11.34
N MET A 60 -0.59 12.78 -10.08
CA MET A 60 0.20 13.76 -9.32
C MET A 60 1.52 14.09 -10.03
N LEU A 61 2.21 13.09 -10.57
CA LEU A 61 3.46 13.28 -11.33
C LEU A 61 3.22 14.03 -12.63
N ALA A 62 2.20 13.63 -13.40
CA ALA A 62 1.84 14.28 -14.66
C ALA A 62 1.46 15.76 -14.46
N GLN A 63 0.78 16.07 -13.36
CA GLN A 63 0.33 17.42 -13.01
C GLN A 63 1.37 18.22 -12.19
N ARG A 64 2.51 17.61 -11.85
CA ARG A 64 3.59 18.21 -11.04
C ARG A 64 3.11 18.76 -9.71
N THR A 65 2.23 18.01 -9.02
CA THR A 65 1.74 18.38 -7.69
C THR A 65 2.63 17.88 -6.56
N VAL A 66 3.68 17.10 -6.88
CA VAL A 66 4.72 16.62 -5.97
C VAL A 66 6.09 17.00 -6.52
N ASP A 67 7.04 17.25 -5.63
CA ASP A 67 8.40 17.68 -6.00
C ASP A 67 9.28 16.51 -6.49
N GLU A 68 9.08 15.31 -5.94
CA GLU A 68 9.87 14.12 -6.23
C GLU A 68 8.96 12.92 -6.54
N PRO A 69 9.39 11.97 -7.40
CA PRO A 69 8.60 10.80 -7.80
C PRO A 69 8.61 9.69 -6.74
N VAL A 70 8.50 10.05 -5.46
CA VAL A 70 8.52 9.11 -4.32
C VAL A 70 7.45 9.52 -3.31
N PHE A 71 6.77 8.52 -2.76
CA PHE A 71 5.97 8.67 -1.54
C PHE A 71 6.46 7.68 -0.49
N SER A 72 6.28 8.04 0.78
CA SER A 72 6.69 7.22 1.92
C SER A 72 5.62 7.27 3.00
N PHE A 73 5.56 6.21 3.80
CA PHE A 73 4.71 6.15 4.97
C PHE A 73 5.56 6.17 6.23
N PHE A 74 5.03 6.77 7.28
CA PHE A 74 5.55 6.58 8.62
C PHE A 74 4.70 5.53 9.32
N LEU A 75 5.31 4.40 9.66
CA LEU A 75 4.68 3.33 10.42
C LEU A 75 5.02 3.53 11.89
N SER A 76 4.01 3.64 12.75
CA SER A 76 4.21 3.83 14.19
C SER A 76 4.75 2.58 14.89
N SER A 77 4.27 1.40 14.48
CA SER A 77 4.74 0.10 14.93
C SER A 77 4.23 -1.00 13.99
N VAL A 78 4.92 -2.13 13.94
CA VAL A 78 4.46 -3.33 13.23
C VAL A 78 4.30 -4.46 14.24
N ALA A 79 3.09 -5.01 14.30
CA ALA A 79 2.73 -6.09 15.20
C ALA A 79 2.73 -7.44 14.47
N VAL A 80 3.35 -8.45 15.10
CA VAL A 80 3.33 -9.84 14.65
C VAL A 80 2.70 -10.65 15.77
N GLN A 81 1.71 -11.48 15.44
CA GLN A 81 0.92 -12.26 16.42
C GLN A 81 0.32 -11.40 17.54
N GLY A 82 -0.10 -10.17 17.21
CA GLY A 82 -0.69 -9.23 18.18
C GLY A 82 0.31 -8.49 19.06
N VAL A 83 1.62 -8.73 18.90
CA VAL A 83 2.68 -8.07 19.67
C VAL A 83 3.45 -7.11 18.79
N SER A 84 3.46 -5.82 19.15
CA SER A 84 4.28 -4.77 18.51
C SER A 84 5.76 -5.09 18.69
N SER A 85 6.35 -5.75 17.70
CA SER A 85 7.71 -6.32 17.78
C SER A 85 8.72 -5.51 16.97
N PHE A 86 8.25 -4.72 16.01
CA PHE A 86 9.10 -3.96 15.08
C PHE A 86 8.69 -2.49 15.02
N CYS A 87 9.66 -1.63 14.70
CA CYS A 87 9.51 -0.18 14.69
C CYS A 87 8.88 0.40 15.98
N PRO A 88 9.38 0.09 17.20
CA PRO A 88 8.73 0.52 18.46
C PRO A 88 8.76 2.05 18.70
N ARG A 89 9.55 2.79 17.92
CA ARG A 89 9.61 4.26 17.92
C ARG A 89 9.14 4.84 16.57
N GLY A 90 8.46 4.02 15.79
CA GLY A 90 8.14 4.24 14.39
C GLY A 90 9.33 4.17 13.44
N CYS A 91 9.03 4.05 12.16
CA CYS A 91 9.99 3.97 11.06
C CYS A 91 9.38 4.50 9.76
N GLN A 92 10.23 4.95 8.84
CA GLN A 92 9.80 5.21 7.47
C GLN A 92 9.74 3.88 6.71
N ALA A 93 8.70 3.74 5.89
CA ALA A 93 8.51 2.64 4.98
C ALA A 93 8.22 3.19 3.58
N ILE A 94 8.73 2.48 2.57
CA ILE A 94 8.43 2.74 1.17
C ILE A 94 7.49 1.64 0.71
N VAL A 95 6.43 2.02 0.01
CA VAL A 95 5.55 1.06 -0.67
C VAL A 95 6.11 0.89 -2.07
N ASP A 96 6.90 -0.17 -2.24
CA ASP A 96 7.47 -0.52 -3.53
C ASP A 96 6.66 -1.67 -4.13
N THR A 97 5.86 -1.36 -5.14
CA THR A 97 5.07 -2.37 -5.87
C THR A 97 5.90 -3.18 -6.86
N GLY A 98 7.18 -2.81 -7.08
CA GLY A 98 8.13 -3.55 -7.90
C GLY A 98 8.85 -4.69 -7.14
N THR A 99 8.74 -4.76 -5.82
CA THR A 99 9.27 -5.87 -5.02
C THR A 99 8.15 -6.82 -4.59
N SER A 100 8.39 -8.13 -4.73
CA SER A 100 7.50 -9.16 -4.15
C SER A 100 7.83 -9.46 -2.68
N LEU A 101 8.89 -8.85 -2.14
CA LEU A 101 9.48 -9.16 -0.85
C LEU A 101 9.37 -7.99 0.12
N ILE A 102 9.10 -8.31 1.39
CA ILE A 102 9.33 -7.39 2.50
C ILE A 102 10.84 -7.31 2.75
N ALA A 103 11.41 -6.13 2.51
CA ALA A 103 12.80 -5.83 2.81
C ALA A 103 12.90 -4.91 4.04
N GLY A 104 13.98 -5.06 4.80
CA GLY A 104 14.24 -4.28 6.00
C GLY A 104 15.60 -4.59 6.60
N PRO A 105 15.94 -4.00 7.76
CA PRO A 105 17.17 -4.31 8.47
C PRO A 105 17.31 -5.82 8.72
N THR A 106 18.48 -6.40 8.42
CA THR A 106 18.71 -7.85 8.50
C THR A 106 18.32 -8.45 9.86
N THR A 107 18.62 -7.74 10.95
CA THR A 107 18.27 -8.17 12.31
C THR A 107 16.77 -8.29 12.53
N ASP A 108 15.98 -7.45 11.87
CA ASP A 108 14.53 -7.41 12.02
C ASP A 108 13.88 -8.47 11.13
N ILE A 109 14.37 -8.64 9.89
CA ILE A 109 13.91 -9.71 9.00
C ILE A 109 14.18 -11.10 9.59
N LEU A 110 15.35 -11.32 10.21
CA LEU A 110 15.66 -12.60 10.87
C LEU A 110 14.73 -12.88 12.06
N LYS A 111 14.45 -11.87 12.89
CA LYS A 111 13.49 -12.00 14.00
C LYS A 111 12.08 -12.26 13.48
N LEU A 112 11.67 -11.58 12.41
CA LEU A 112 10.38 -11.79 11.76
C LEU A 112 10.23 -13.24 11.29
N GLN A 113 11.25 -13.77 10.58
CA GLN A 113 11.28 -15.15 10.13
C GLN A 113 11.18 -16.16 11.28
N GLN A 114 11.87 -15.92 12.41
CA GLN A 114 11.76 -16.76 13.59
C GLN A 114 10.35 -16.72 14.21
N LEU A 115 9.75 -15.52 14.34
CA LEU A 115 8.42 -15.35 14.93
C LEU A 115 7.33 -16.02 14.10
N ILE A 116 7.43 -15.99 12.77
CA ILE A 116 6.45 -16.61 11.86
C ILE A 116 6.74 -18.08 11.55
N GLY A 117 7.80 -18.66 12.15
CA GLY A 117 8.18 -20.05 11.94
C GLY A 117 8.72 -20.35 10.53
N ALA A 118 9.25 -19.34 9.83
CA ALA A 118 9.87 -19.54 8.52
C ALA A 118 11.18 -20.31 8.67
N THR A 119 11.37 -21.34 7.86
CA THR A 119 12.65 -22.05 7.75
C THR A 119 13.51 -21.37 6.68
N PRO A 120 14.82 -21.20 6.91
CA PRO A 120 15.73 -20.74 5.87
C PRO A 120 15.71 -21.76 4.72
N SER A 121 15.32 -21.34 3.53
CA SER A 121 15.64 -22.10 2.32
C SER A 121 17.11 -21.83 1.96
N ASN A 122 17.78 -22.77 1.30
CA ASN A 122 19.19 -22.62 0.87
C ASN A 122 19.38 -21.58 -0.27
N ILE A 123 18.48 -20.61 -0.36
CA ILE A 123 18.51 -19.46 -1.25
C ILE A 123 18.17 -18.29 -0.31
N ASP A 124 18.95 -17.22 -0.34
CA ASP A 124 18.85 -16.03 0.54
C ASP A 124 17.51 -15.23 0.43
N GLU A 125 16.41 -15.88 0.06
CA GLU A 125 15.08 -15.30 -0.13
C GLU A 125 14.01 -16.18 0.53
N VAL A 126 13.52 -15.73 1.68
CA VAL A 126 12.19 -16.14 2.16
C VAL A 126 11.17 -15.30 1.41
N LYS A 127 10.58 -15.88 0.35
CA LYS A 127 9.46 -15.27 -0.39
C LYS A 127 8.18 -15.39 0.43
N GLN A 128 7.81 -14.33 1.15
CA GLN A 128 6.44 -14.16 1.61
C GLN A 128 5.73 -13.20 0.68
N ASN A 129 4.86 -13.75 -0.17
CA ASN A 129 3.93 -12.96 -0.95
C ASN A 129 2.94 -12.30 0.01
N PHE A 130 3.13 -11.01 0.29
CA PHE A 130 2.07 -10.15 0.77
C PHE A 130 1.59 -9.30 -0.40
N ILE A 131 0.32 -9.45 -0.74
CA ILE A 131 -0.38 -8.53 -1.62
C ILE A 131 -0.67 -7.30 -0.75
N VAL A 132 -0.03 -6.17 -1.07
CA VAL A 132 -0.41 -4.86 -0.53
C VAL A 132 -1.59 -4.33 -1.34
#